data_AF-A0A2V6ZFF0-F1
#
_entry.id   AF-A0A2V6ZFF0-F1
#
_cell.length_a   1.000
_cell.length_b   1.000
_cell.length_c   1.000
_cell.angle_alpha   90.00
_cell.angle_beta   90.00
_cell.angle_gamma   90.00
#
_symmetry.space_group_name_H-M   'P 1'
#
loop_
_entity.id
_entity.type
_entity.pdbx_description
1 polymer ?
#
loop_
_entity_poly.entity_id
_entity_poly.type
_entity_poly.pdbx_seq_one_letter_code
_entity_poly.pdbx_strand_id
1 'polypeptide(L)'
;MHTAASPTPLDAKTIWESDAFPAPFSGPDGARQFFKVYLTAFPDLHLDVQQILAAGDNHMVVRWRSRGTHLGPLLRQRAPAP
;
A
#
# COMPACT_ATOMS: atom_id res chain seq x y z
N MET A 1 11.67 15.34 23.31
CA MET A 1 12.40 14.99 22.07
C MET A 1 12.23 13.50 21.84
N HIS A 2 11.31 13.08 20.96
CA HIS A 2 11.19 11.67 20.57
C HIS A 2 12.17 11.43 19.43
N THR A 3 13.22 10.65 19.67
CA THR A 3 14.11 10.15 18.61
C THR A 3 13.25 9.30 17.69
N ALA A 4 13.10 9.71 16.43
CA ALA A 4 12.48 8.85 15.42
C ALA A 4 13.37 7.62 15.28
N ALA A 5 12.90 6.47 15.77
CA ALA A 5 13.55 5.20 15.49
C ALA A 5 13.63 5.03 13.97
N SER A 6 14.80 4.70 13.43
CA SER A 6 14.93 4.33 12.03
C SER A 6 13.89 3.26 11.72
N PRO A 7 13.11 3.38 10.64
CA PRO A 7 12.07 2.41 10.34
C PRO A 7 12.70 1.04 10.19
N THR A 8 12.32 0.10 11.06
CA THR A 8 12.76 -1.29 10.96
C THR A 8 12.27 -1.86 9.63
N PRO A 9 13.14 -2.52 8.86
CA PRO A 9 12.72 -3.21 7.64
C PRO A 9 11.61 -4.22 7.92
N LEU A 10 10.72 -4.43 6.94
CA LEU A 10 9.76 -5.52 6.99
C LEU A 10 10.48 -6.88 7.07
N ASP A 11 9.84 -7.86 7.71
CA ASP A 11 10.36 -9.23 7.76
C ASP A 11 10.36 -9.87 6.36
N ALA A 12 11.33 -10.73 6.06
CA ALA A 12 11.45 -11.41 4.78
C ALA A 12 10.24 -12.30 4.45
N LYS A 13 9.52 -12.80 5.47
CA LYS A 13 8.31 -13.62 5.35
C LYS A 13 7.02 -12.80 5.23
N THR A 14 7.11 -11.45 5.19
CA THR A 14 5.94 -10.59 4.97
C THR A 14 5.29 -10.94 3.64
N ILE A 15 3.98 -11.18 3.63
CA ILE A 15 3.19 -11.40 2.40
C ILE A 15 2.16 -10.28 2.30
N TRP A 16 2.06 -9.65 1.12
CA TRP A 16 1.06 -8.65 0.80
C TRP A 16 0.10 -9.18 -0.27
N GLU A 17 -1.14 -9.38 0.17
CA GLU A 17 -2.26 -9.79 -0.66
C GLU A 17 -3.16 -8.58 -0.92
N SER A 18 -3.76 -8.51 -2.10
CA SER A 18 -4.64 -7.42 -2.49
C SER A 18 -5.57 -7.87 -3.59
N ASP A 19 -6.84 -7.50 -3.50
CA ASP A 19 -7.84 -7.80 -4.52
C ASP A 19 -7.52 -7.14 -5.89
N ALA A 20 -6.65 -6.12 -5.90
CA ALA A 20 -6.22 -5.47 -7.15
C ALA A 20 -5.19 -6.30 -7.95
N PHE A 21 -4.62 -7.35 -7.35
CA PHE A 21 -3.57 -8.15 -7.96
C PHE A 21 -3.88 -9.64 -7.82
N PRO A 22 -3.73 -10.45 -8.89
CA PRO A 22 -4.04 -11.87 -8.83
C PRO A 22 -3.01 -12.70 -8.06
N ALA A 23 -1.83 -12.14 -7.77
CA ALA A 23 -0.75 -12.82 -7.07
C ALA A 23 -0.21 -11.95 -5.92
N PRO A 24 0.20 -12.56 -4.79
CA PRO A 24 0.76 -11.85 -3.66
C PRO A 24 2.17 -11.32 -3.94
N PHE A 25 2.58 -10.33 -3.14
CA PHE A 25 3.94 -9.79 -3.09
C PHE A 25 4.65 -10.28 -1.82
N SER A 26 5.94 -10.60 -1.91
CA SER A 26 6.68 -11.18 -0.79
C SER A 26 7.88 -10.32 -0.36
N GLY A 27 8.05 -10.21 0.96
CA GLY A 27 9.16 -9.53 1.61
C GLY A 27 9.21 -8.01 1.36
N PRO A 28 10.30 -7.36 1.80
CA PRO A 28 10.50 -5.92 1.64
C PRO A 28 10.43 -5.44 0.19
N ASP A 29 10.99 -6.20 -0.76
CA ASP A 29 11.00 -5.81 -2.17
C ASP A 29 9.63 -5.96 -2.82
N GLY A 30 8.86 -7.00 -2.45
CA GLY A 30 7.47 -7.14 -2.87
C GLY A 30 6.60 -5.98 -2.38
N ALA A 31 6.74 -5.60 -1.10
CA ALA A 31 6.04 -4.45 -0.54
C ALA A 31 6.38 -3.13 -1.27
N ARG A 32 7.66 -2.92 -1.60
CA ARG A 32 8.10 -1.77 -2.42
C ARG A 32 7.48 -1.79 -3.81
N GLN A 33 7.43 -2.94 -4.47
CA GLN A 33 6.80 -3.10 -5.79
C GLN A 33 5.31 -2.78 -5.75
N PHE A 34 4.60 -3.26 -4.74
CA PHE A 34 3.18 -2.95 -4.54
C PHE A 34 2.94 -1.44 -4.43
N PHE A 35 3.68 -0.74 -3.56
CA PHE A 35 3.51 0.71 -3.41
C PHE A 35 3.98 1.49 -4.63
N LYS A 36 5.00 1.01 -5.34
CA LYS A 36 5.50 1.66 -6.56
C LYS A 36 4.41 1.80 -7.62
N VAL A 37 3.48 0.86 -7.74
CA VAL A 37 2.34 0.97 -8.65
C VAL A 37 1.52 2.23 -8.34
N TYR A 38 1.08 2.38 -7.09
CA TYR A 38 0.23 3.50 -6.70
C TYR A 38 0.97 4.84 -6.73
N LEU A 39 2.24 4.88 -6.32
CA LEU A 39 3.08 6.08 -6.39
C LEU A 39 3.40 6.49 -7.84
N THR A 40 3.41 5.55 -8.78
CA THR A 40 3.57 5.86 -10.21
C THR A 40 2.29 6.49 -10.78
N ALA A 41 1.12 5.93 -10.43
CA ALA A 41 -0.17 6.46 -10.89
C ALA A 41 -0.52 7.81 -10.22
N PHE A 42 -0.16 7.98 -8.95
CA PHE A 42 -0.46 9.13 -8.11
C PHE A 42 0.84 9.65 -7.45
N PRO A 43 1.64 10.48 -8.14
CA PRO A 43 2.92 10.96 -7.61
C PRO A 43 2.81 11.79 -6.33
N ASP A 44 1.65 12.39 -6.07
CA ASP A 44 1.27 13.16 -4.90
C ASP A 44 0.39 12.36 -3.91
N LEU A 45 0.47 11.02 -3.93
CA LEU A 45 -0.32 10.15 -3.08
C LEU A 45 -0.10 10.48 -1.58
N HIS A 46 -1.19 10.86 -0.93
CA HIS A 46 -1.27 11.04 0.51
C HIS A 46 -2.18 9.98 1.13
N LEU A 47 -1.67 9.23 2.10
CA LEU A 47 -2.40 8.24 2.87
C LEU A 47 -2.68 8.77 4.27
N ASP A 48 -3.95 8.83 4.62
CA ASP A 48 -4.46 9.28 5.92
C ASP A 48 -4.97 8.07 6.70
N VAL A 49 -4.25 7.67 7.75
CA VAL A 49 -4.68 6.59 8.64
C VAL A 49 -5.76 7.14 9.55
N GLN A 50 -7.00 6.67 9.36
CA GLN A 50 -8.14 7.16 10.10
C GLN A 50 -8.36 6.38 11.39
N GLN A 51 -8.16 5.07 11.37
CA GLN A 51 -8.30 4.20 12.53
C GLN A 51 -7.37 3.00 12.40
N ILE A 52 -6.86 2.55 13.55
CA ILE A 52 -6.22 1.25 13.72
C ILE A 52 -6.99 0.55 14.82
N LEU A 53 -7.54 -0.62 14.51
CA LEU A 53 -8.32 -1.42 15.44
C LEU A 53 -7.63 -2.77 15.62
N ALA A 54 -7.42 -3.19 16.86
CA ALA A 54 -6.98 -4.55 17.15
C ALA A 54 -8.11 -5.54 16.84
N ALA A 55 -7.78 -6.65 16.19
CA ALA A 55 -8.71 -7.71 15.82
C ALA A 55 -8.16 -9.06 16.33
N GLY A 56 -8.40 -9.34 17.62
CA GLY A 56 -7.75 -10.46 18.31
C GLY A 56 -6.27 -10.17 18.61
N ASP A 57 -5.51 -11.22 18.91
CA ASP A 57 -4.16 -11.05 19.47
C ASP A 57 -3.09 -10.71 18.41
N ASN A 58 -3.29 -11.18 17.17
CA ASN A 58 -2.28 -11.13 16.11
C ASN A 58 -2.75 -10.42 14.83
N HIS A 59 -3.93 -9.79 14.83
CA HIS A 59 -4.42 -9.06 13.67
C HIS A 59 -4.80 -7.64 14.04
N MET A 60 -4.69 -6.76 13.05
CA MET A 60 -5.18 -5.40 13.13
C MET A 60 -5.89 -5.04 11.83
N VAL A 61 -6.89 -4.18 11.94
CA VAL A 61 -7.57 -3.58 10.80
C VAL A 61 -7.22 -2.10 10.77
N VAL A 62 -6.73 -1.65 9.62
CA VAL A 62 -6.43 -0.24 9.39
C VAL A 62 -7.48 0.33 8.45
N ARG A 63 -8.24 1.31 8.91
CA ARG A 63 -9.06 2.15 8.02
C ARG A 63 -8.22 3.35 7.60
N TRP A 64 -8.06 3.54 6.31
CA TRP A 64 -7.29 4.63 5.76
C TRP A 64 -8.01 5.25 4.57
N ARG A 65 -7.63 6.49 4.25
CA ARG A 65 -8.11 7.23 3.08
C ARG A 65 -6.91 7.68 2.27
N SER A 66 -6.88 7.37 0.98
CA SER A 66 -5.93 7.95 0.04
C SER A 66 -6.49 9.18 -0.65
N ARG A 67 -5.59 10.09 -1.03
CA ARG A 67 -5.84 11.15 -2.02
C ARG A 67 -4.62 11.29 -2.91
N GLY A 68 -4.82 11.52 -4.20
CA GLY A 68 -3.75 11.88 -5.14
C GLY A 68 -4.33 12.23 -6.50
N THR A 69 -3.51 12.88 -7.32
CA THR A 69 -3.80 13.24 -8.70
C THR A 69 -3.33 12.13 -9.63
N HIS A 70 -4.24 11.58 -10.44
CA HIS A 70 -3.93 10.49 -11.37
C HIS A 70 -3.15 11.02 -12.58
N LEU A 71 -1.82 10.91 -12.54
CA LEU A 71 -0.91 11.46 -13.56
C LEU A 71 -0.08 10.39 -14.28
N GLY A 72 -0.18 9.13 -13.85
CA GLY A 72 0.54 8.01 -14.45
C GLY A 72 -0.35 6.80 -14.69
N PRO A 73 0.20 5.73 -15.27
CA PRO A 73 -0.56 4.51 -15.50
C PRO A 73 -0.90 3.81 -14.17
N LEU A 74 -2.18 3.53 -13.97
CA LEU A 74 -2.66 2.56 -13.00
C LEU A 74 -2.97 1.24 -13.73
N LEU A 75 -2.72 0.10 -13.06
CA LEU A 75 -2.94 -1.24 -13.62
C LEU A 75 -4.28 -1.34 -14.35
N ARG A 76 -4.27 -1.90 -15.56
CA ARG A 76 -5.45 -2.23 -16.38
C ARG A 76 -6.49 -1.09 -16.42
N GLN A 77 -6.19 0.02 -17.09
CA GLN A 77 -7.27 0.85 -17.61
C GLN A 77 -7.98 0.09 -18.75
N ARG A 78 -9.24 -0.27 -18.56
CA ARG A 78 -10.11 -0.63 -19.70
C ARG A 78 -10.35 0.67 -20.48
N ALA A 79 -10.13 0.64 -21.80
CA ALA A 79 -10.51 1.74 -22.67
C ALA A 79 -11.99 2.11 -22.45
N PRO A 80 -12.40 3.40 -22.55
CA PRO A 80 -13.82 3.74 -22.57
C PRO A 80 -14.50 2.94 -23.70
N ALA A 81 -15.72 2.45 -23.43
CA ALA A 81 -16.53 1.79 -24.47
C ALA A 81 -16.70 2.74 -25.68
N PRO A 82 -16.74 2.20 -26.92
CA PRO A 82 -16.87 3.02 -28.13
C PRO A 82 -18.13 3.89 -28.11
#